data_AF-A0A7D5S9Z1-F1
#
_entry.id   AF-A0A7D5S9Z1-F1
#
_cell.length_a   1.000
_cell.length_b   1.000
_cell.length_c   1.000
_cell.angle_alpha   90.00
_cell.angle_beta   90.00
_cell.angle_gamma   90.00
#
_symmetry.space_group_name_H-M   'P 1'
#
loop_
_entity.id
_entity.type
_entity.pdbx_description
1 polymer ?
#
loop_
_entity_poly.entity_id
_entity_poly.type
_entity_poly.pdbx_seq_one_letter_code
_entity_poly.pdbx_strand_id
1 'polypeptide(L)'
;MNQKLDLIRQSTKILNGLGFALLIWVLFIHRPYEVAILTTTLFTFGCILLIFFNKGFITLNYENISNRPSLYMAVFLSSISLILRSLLDYNVFDYSKIWTPCISLTILLLLIVYLRSNQFRNLTFKTSGDLFSVVLFIFGYSYATILFINCNYDKSNPKVNYVKVVKMSIDRGKHTSYDIELTPWNGRTENEEVSISKKFYNTLEVNDTVRVENYQGLLNIEWFKVKHK
;
A
#
# COMPACT_ATOMS: atom_id res chain seq x y z
N MET A 1 20.12 29.01 16.88
CA MET A 1 18.90 28.18 17.11
C MET A 1 17.82 28.42 16.04
N ASN A 2 17.52 29.67 15.66
CA ASN A 2 16.52 30.00 14.63
C ASN A 2 16.84 29.44 13.23
N GLN A 3 18.09 29.61 12.73
CA GLN A 3 18.49 29.06 11.42
C GLN A 3 18.28 27.54 11.28
N LYS A 4 18.54 26.76 12.33
CA LYS A 4 18.34 25.30 12.32
C LYS A 4 16.86 24.94 12.20
N LEU A 5 15.98 25.67 12.88
CA LEU A 5 14.53 25.46 12.81
C LEU A 5 13.96 25.86 11.46
N ASP A 6 14.45 26.94 10.86
CA ASP A 6 14.02 27.39 9.54
C ASP A 6 14.43 26.42 8.43
N LEU A 7 15.63 25.84 8.52
CA LEU A 7 16.08 24.76 7.62
C LEU A 7 15.20 23.51 7.74
N ILE A 8 14.84 23.09 8.96
CA ILE A 8 13.95 21.94 9.17
C ILE A 8 12.57 22.23 8.58
N ARG A 9 12.03 23.44 8.77
CA ARG A 9 10.75 23.86 8.17
C ARG A 9 10.79 23.82 6.65
N GLN A 10 11.81 24.39 6.02
CA GLN A 10 11.95 24.36 4.57
C GLN A 10 12.04 22.91 4.06
N SER A 11 12.83 22.07 4.73
CA SER A 11 12.98 20.64 4.39
C SER A 11 11.64 19.90 4.46
N THR A 12 10.85 20.10 5.52
CA THR A 12 9.54 19.43 5.63
C THR A 12 8.53 19.88 4.56
N LYS A 13 8.54 21.15 4.15
CA LYS A 13 7.69 21.62 3.03
C LYS A 13 8.07 20.93 1.72
N ILE A 14 9.37 20.81 1.43
CA ILE A 14 9.87 20.11 0.25
C ILE A 14 9.45 18.64 0.30
N LEU A 15 9.65 17.96 1.43
CA LEU A 15 9.27 16.55 1.60
C LEU A 15 7.75 16.34 1.45
N ASN A 16 6.91 17.22 2.00
CA ASN A 16 5.46 17.13 1.79
C ASN A 16 5.08 17.30 0.32
N GLY A 17 5.73 18.22 -0.40
CA GLY A 17 5.57 18.38 -1.85
C GLY A 17 6.01 17.13 -2.63
N LEU A 18 7.11 16.50 -2.23
CA LEU A 18 7.58 15.24 -2.81
C LEU A 18 6.60 14.09 -2.57
N GLY A 19 5.97 14.01 -1.40
CA GLY A 19 4.93 13.01 -1.12
C GLY A 19 3.75 13.13 -2.10
N PHE A 20 3.34 14.35 -2.44
CA PHE A 20 2.32 14.60 -3.46
C PHE A 20 2.80 14.22 -4.87
N ALA A 21 4.03 14.57 -5.23
CA ALA A 21 4.61 14.20 -6.53
C ALA A 21 4.71 12.67 -6.69
N LEU A 22 5.09 11.94 -5.64
CA LEU A 22 5.15 10.48 -5.63
C LEU A 22 3.77 9.85 -5.77
N LEU A 23 2.74 10.40 -5.11
CA LEU A 23 1.36 9.96 -5.30
C LEU A 23 0.93 10.09 -6.76
N ILE A 24 1.23 11.21 -7.41
CA ILE A 24 0.92 11.39 -8.84
C ILE A 24 1.69 10.38 -9.70
N TRP A 25 2.99 10.18 -9.40
CA TRP A 25 3.81 9.24 -10.16
C TRP A 25 3.25 7.82 -10.06
N VAL A 26 3.04 7.30 -8.85
CA VAL A 26 2.59 5.92 -8.61
C VAL A 26 1.20 5.66 -9.21
N LEU A 27 0.28 6.63 -9.14
CA LEU A 27 -1.10 6.42 -9.59
C LEU A 27 -1.30 6.64 -11.08
N PHE A 28 -0.61 7.63 -11.68
CA PHE A 28 -0.88 8.04 -13.06
C PHE A 28 0.26 7.71 -14.04
N ILE A 29 1.51 7.72 -13.59
CA ILE A 29 2.68 7.55 -14.45
C ILE A 29 3.24 6.13 -14.31
N HIS A 30 2.86 5.26 -15.24
CA HIS A 30 3.11 3.82 -15.16
C HIS A 30 4.56 3.39 -15.49
N ARG A 31 5.48 4.29 -15.86
CA ARG A 31 6.86 3.91 -16.22
C ARG A 31 7.90 4.90 -15.66
N PRO A 32 9.01 4.42 -15.09
CA PRO A 32 9.29 3.04 -14.66
C PRO A 32 8.53 2.67 -13.37
N TYR A 33 7.64 1.67 -13.46
CA TYR A 33 6.69 1.29 -12.40
C TYR A 33 7.39 0.83 -11.11
N GLU A 34 8.30 -0.13 -11.23
CA GLU A 34 9.00 -0.71 -10.07
C GLU A 34 9.84 0.34 -9.32
N VAL A 35 10.47 1.25 -10.07
CA VAL A 35 11.25 2.36 -9.51
C VAL A 35 10.34 3.34 -8.77
N ALA A 36 9.16 3.65 -9.29
CA ALA A 36 8.21 4.55 -8.63
C ALA A 36 7.78 3.99 -7.26
N ILE A 37 7.46 2.70 -7.19
CA ILE A 37 7.04 2.06 -5.94
C ILE A 37 8.21 1.95 -4.97
N LEU A 38 9.36 1.47 -5.42
CA LEU A 38 10.54 1.36 -4.56
C LEU A 38 10.93 2.72 -3.99
N THR A 39 10.94 3.76 -4.83
CA THR A 39 11.23 5.14 -4.42
C THR A 39 10.22 5.63 -3.39
N THR A 40 8.92 5.37 -3.62
CA THR A 40 7.86 5.77 -2.68
C THR A 40 7.98 5.03 -1.35
N THR A 41 8.22 3.72 -1.37
CA THR A 41 8.44 2.91 -0.16
C THR A 41 9.64 3.41 0.64
N LEU A 42 10.79 3.61 -0.01
CA LEU A 42 12.00 4.14 0.64
C LEU A 42 11.80 5.57 1.15
N PHE A 43 11.05 6.39 0.42
CA PHE A 43 10.71 7.75 0.81
C PHE A 43 9.85 7.78 2.09
N THR A 44 8.79 6.97 2.15
CA THR A 44 7.93 6.87 3.35
C THR A 44 8.74 6.39 4.55
N PHE A 45 9.55 5.34 4.37
CA PHE A 45 10.43 4.83 5.42
C PHE A 45 11.42 5.90 5.89
N GLY A 46 12.06 6.61 4.94
CA GLY A 46 12.97 7.71 5.22
C GLY A 46 12.31 8.85 6.00
N CYS A 47 11.06 9.22 5.67
CA CYS A 47 10.30 10.22 6.41
C CYS A 47 10.05 9.79 7.86
N ILE A 48 9.68 8.53 8.09
CA ILE A 48 9.49 7.97 9.43
C ILE A 48 10.81 7.98 10.22
N LEU A 49 11.93 7.63 9.58
CA LEU A 49 13.26 7.70 10.20
C LEU A 49 13.70 9.14 10.50
N LEU A 50 13.38 10.11 9.64
CA LEU A 50 13.68 11.52 9.91
C LEU A 50 12.97 12.03 11.16
N ILE A 51 11.74 11.57 11.41
CA ILE A 51 11.03 11.88 12.66
C ILE A 51 11.78 11.31 13.87
N PHE A 52 12.32 10.09 13.74
CA PHE A 52 13.13 9.45 14.78
C PHE A 52 14.42 10.24 15.10
N PHE A 53 15.18 10.63 14.07
CA PHE A 53 16.47 11.30 14.28
C PHE A 53 16.34 12.74 14.77
N ASN A 54 15.25 13.42 14.46
CA ASN A 54 15.05 14.82 14.82
C ASN A 54 14.48 15.03 16.23
N LYS A 55 14.52 14.03 17.12
CA LYS A 55 14.26 14.15 18.58
C LYS A 55 13.05 15.05 18.96
N GLY A 56 11.97 14.99 18.18
CA GLY A 56 10.74 15.76 18.42
C GLY A 56 10.69 17.18 17.84
N PHE A 57 11.68 17.62 17.04
CA PHE A 57 11.61 18.87 16.25
C PHE A 57 10.64 18.77 15.06
N ILE A 58 10.38 17.56 14.58
CA ILE A 58 9.43 17.24 13.52
C ILE A 58 8.27 16.45 14.11
N THR A 59 7.04 16.77 13.71
CA THR A 59 5.82 16.11 14.19
C THR A 59 5.13 15.32 13.08
N LEU A 60 4.26 14.38 13.49
CA LEU A 60 3.34 13.63 12.63
C LEU A 60 1.88 14.09 12.82
N ASN A 61 1.67 15.29 13.35
CA ASN A 61 0.34 15.80 13.59
C ASN A 61 -0.16 16.61 12.40
N TYR A 62 -1.46 16.50 12.15
CA TYR A 62 -2.15 17.37 11.21
C TYR A 62 -2.30 18.79 11.79
N GLU A 63 -2.64 18.90 13.08
CA GLU A 63 -2.82 20.19 13.74
C GLU A 63 -1.47 20.82 14.18
N ASN A 64 -1.26 22.07 13.76
CA ASN A 64 -0.12 22.93 14.16
C ASN A 64 -0.28 23.47 15.59
N ILE A 65 -0.62 22.62 16.56
CA ILE A 65 -0.77 23.04 17.97
C ILE A 65 0.56 23.58 18.53
N SER A 66 1.69 23.12 17.97
CA SER A 66 3.01 23.68 18.21
C SER A 66 3.57 24.21 16.89
N ASN A 67 4.33 25.31 16.91
CA ASN A 67 4.97 25.95 15.76
C ASN A 67 6.07 25.08 15.09
N ARG A 68 5.93 23.75 15.16
CA ARG A 68 6.86 22.71 14.71
C ARG A 68 6.44 22.21 13.33
N PRO A 69 7.41 22.01 12.42
CA PRO A 69 7.12 21.47 11.09
C PRO A 69 6.63 20.01 11.15
N SER A 70 5.68 19.68 10.26
CA SER A 70 5.03 18.37 10.17
C SER A 70 5.37 17.65 8.86
N LEU A 71 5.61 16.34 8.95
CA LEU A 71 5.75 15.43 7.80
C LEU A 71 4.48 14.60 7.54
N TYR A 72 3.36 14.97 8.18
CA TYR A 72 2.09 14.24 8.06
C TYR A 72 1.69 14.01 6.60
N MET A 73 1.70 15.07 5.77
CA MET A 73 1.29 14.96 4.36
C MET A 73 2.25 14.09 3.53
N ALA A 74 3.56 14.17 3.78
CA ALA A 74 4.54 13.33 3.10
C ALA A 74 4.25 11.84 3.34
N VAL A 75 4.05 11.44 4.60
CA VAL A 75 3.78 10.05 4.99
C VAL A 75 2.38 9.63 4.55
N PHE A 76 1.37 10.47 4.75
CA PHE A 76 -0.02 10.18 4.38
C PHE A 76 -0.18 9.92 2.88
N LEU A 77 0.31 10.85 2.03
CA LEU A 77 0.14 10.76 0.58
C LEU A 77 0.97 9.63 -0.03
N SER A 78 2.18 9.39 0.47
CA SER A 78 2.99 8.27 -0.01
C SER A 78 2.38 6.92 0.42
N SER A 79 1.91 6.79 1.67
CA SER A 79 1.23 5.58 2.14
C SER A 79 -0.05 5.28 1.35
N ILE A 80 -0.92 6.27 1.12
CA ILE A 80 -2.18 6.05 0.40
C ILE A 80 -1.92 5.63 -1.05
N SER A 81 -0.89 6.18 -1.69
CA SER A 81 -0.51 5.76 -3.05
C SER A 81 -0.10 4.29 -3.11
N LEU A 82 0.68 3.81 -2.13
CA LEU A 82 1.13 2.43 -2.03
C LEU A 82 -0.05 1.48 -1.74
N ILE A 83 -0.94 1.86 -0.82
CA ILE A 83 -2.13 1.07 -0.47
C ILE A 83 -3.01 0.87 -1.70
N LEU A 84 -3.39 1.96 -2.37
CA LEU A 84 -4.23 1.90 -3.56
C LEU A 84 -3.58 1.03 -4.64
N ARG A 85 -2.28 1.19 -4.87
CA ARG A 85 -1.57 0.41 -5.87
C ARG A 85 -1.50 -1.08 -5.51
N SER A 86 -1.29 -1.42 -4.23
CA SER A 86 -1.29 -2.80 -3.78
C SER A 86 -2.63 -3.51 -3.95
N LEU A 87 -3.74 -2.79 -3.74
CA LEU A 87 -5.10 -3.31 -3.93
C LEU A 87 -5.47 -3.49 -5.41
N LEU A 88 -4.91 -2.66 -6.30
CA LEU A 88 -5.22 -2.71 -7.73
C LEU A 88 -4.39 -3.76 -8.49
N ASP A 89 -3.19 -4.08 -8.04
CA ASP A 89 -2.26 -4.92 -8.81
C ASP A 89 -2.18 -6.37 -8.36
N TYR A 90 -2.57 -6.68 -7.11
CA TYR A 90 -2.37 -8.01 -6.54
C TYR A 90 -3.68 -8.61 -6.05
N ASN A 91 -3.97 -9.82 -6.53
CA ASN A 91 -5.03 -10.67 -5.99
C ASN A 91 -4.40 -11.66 -5.01
N VAL A 92 -4.56 -11.42 -3.72
CA VAL A 92 -4.08 -12.32 -2.65
C VAL A 92 -5.00 -13.54 -2.60
N PHE A 93 -4.42 -14.74 -2.68
CA PHE A 93 -5.16 -15.99 -2.63
C PHE A 93 -5.50 -16.38 -1.19
N ASP A 94 -4.55 -16.20 -0.27
CA ASP A 94 -4.71 -16.47 1.16
C ASP A 94 -4.16 -15.32 2.02
N TYR A 95 -5.04 -14.66 2.76
CA TYR A 95 -4.70 -13.57 3.65
C TYR A 95 -4.13 -14.04 5.01
N SER A 96 -4.22 -15.33 5.36
CA SER A 96 -3.83 -15.80 6.69
C SER A 96 -2.39 -15.43 7.06
N LYS A 97 -1.47 -15.54 6.10
CA LYS A 97 -0.02 -15.31 6.28
C LYS A 97 0.40 -13.86 6.15
N ILE A 98 -0.48 -12.95 5.72
CA ILE A 98 -0.12 -11.52 5.59
C ILE A 98 -0.03 -10.82 6.94
N TRP A 99 -0.84 -11.26 7.90
CA TRP A 99 -1.07 -10.51 9.14
C TRP A 99 0.17 -10.49 10.02
N THR A 100 0.88 -11.62 10.15
CA THR A 100 2.09 -11.70 10.98
C THR A 100 3.17 -10.70 10.55
N PRO A 101 3.70 -10.72 9.30
CA PRO A 101 4.71 -9.76 8.88
C PRO A 101 4.19 -8.31 8.86
N CYS A 102 2.91 -8.10 8.50
CA CYS A 102 2.30 -6.76 8.49
C CYS A 102 2.24 -6.15 9.90
N ILE A 103 1.73 -6.90 10.88
CA ILE A 103 1.63 -6.47 12.28
C ILE A 103 3.03 -6.27 12.87
N SER A 104 3.98 -7.17 12.59
CA SER A 104 5.37 -7.02 13.06
C SER A 104 6.01 -5.73 12.55
N LEU A 105 5.88 -5.42 11.26
CA LEU A 105 6.41 -4.16 10.69
C LEU A 105 5.68 -2.94 11.25
N THR A 106 4.36 -3.02 11.40
CA THR A 106 3.55 -1.94 11.99
C THR A 106 3.99 -1.62 13.42
N ILE A 107 4.14 -2.64 14.26
CA ILE A 107 4.60 -2.48 15.66
C ILE A 107 6.01 -1.90 15.69
N LEU A 108 6.92 -2.39 14.85
CA LEU A 108 8.28 -1.87 14.76
C LEU A 108 8.30 -0.37 14.44
N LEU A 109 7.55 0.06 13.42
CA LEU A 109 7.47 1.46 13.01
C LEU A 109 6.77 2.33 14.07
N LEU A 110 5.71 1.82 14.71
CA LEU A 110 5.04 2.52 15.80
C LEU A 110 5.95 2.69 17.02
N LEU A 111 6.75 1.69 17.37
CA LEU A 111 7.74 1.79 18.45
C LEU A 111 8.80 2.86 18.15
N ILE A 112 9.28 2.93 16.90
CA ILE A 112 10.21 3.97 16.44
C ILE A 112 9.60 5.37 16.65
N VAL A 113 8.33 5.56 16.27
CA VAL A 113 7.62 6.83 16.46
C VAL A 113 7.40 7.12 17.96
N TYR A 114 6.92 6.14 18.72
CA TYR A 114 6.60 6.26 20.14
C TYR A 114 7.82 6.64 21.00
N LEU A 115 8.97 5.97 20.81
CA LEU A 115 10.16 6.17 21.64
C LEU A 115 10.79 7.57 21.49
N ARG A 116 10.53 8.28 20.39
CA ARG A 116 11.18 9.57 20.09
C ARG A 116 10.26 10.76 20.09
N SER A 117 8.95 10.54 19.97
CA SER A 117 8.01 11.62 20.08
C SER A 117 7.56 11.76 21.54
N ASN A 118 8.04 12.81 22.22
CA ASN A 118 7.50 13.23 23.52
C ASN A 118 6.01 13.56 23.43
N GLN A 119 5.52 13.88 22.23
CA GLN A 119 4.11 14.14 21.96
C GLN A 119 3.28 12.89 22.24
N PHE A 120 3.66 11.73 21.67
CA PHE A 120 2.97 10.46 21.88
C PHE A 120 2.96 9.98 23.33
N ARG A 121 3.98 10.36 24.11
CA ARG A 121 4.06 10.04 25.54
C ARG A 121 3.07 10.85 26.40
N ASN A 122 2.67 12.04 25.93
CA ASN A 122 1.82 12.98 26.67
C ASN A 122 0.41 13.11 26.07
N LEU A 123 -0.01 12.18 25.21
CA LEU A 123 -1.32 12.24 24.55
C LEU A 123 -2.43 12.04 25.56
N THR A 124 -3.29 13.06 25.67
CA THR A 124 -4.59 12.95 26.35
C THR A 124 -5.67 12.57 25.32
N PHE A 125 -6.69 11.85 25.79
CA PHE A 125 -7.77 11.26 24.98
C PHE A 125 -8.54 12.23 24.04
N LYS A 126 -8.39 13.55 24.21
CA LYS A 126 -8.96 14.56 23.28
C LYS A 126 -8.27 14.62 21.91
N THR A 127 -7.10 14.01 21.76
CA THR A 127 -6.27 13.96 20.54
C THR A 127 -6.36 12.60 19.82
N SER A 128 -7.48 11.89 19.97
CA SER A 128 -7.65 10.49 19.55
C SER A 128 -7.66 10.28 18.03
N GLY A 129 -8.12 11.28 17.26
CA GLY A 129 -8.19 11.19 15.80
C GLY A 129 -6.81 11.13 15.12
N ASP A 130 -5.87 11.98 15.56
CA ASP A 130 -4.51 12.02 15.00
C ASP A 130 -3.76 10.70 15.24
N LEU A 131 -3.86 10.14 16.45
CA LEU A 131 -3.30 8.83 16.77
C LEU A 131 -3.83 7.73 15.88
N PHE A 132 -5.15 7.66 15.75
CA PHE A 132 -5.80 6.65 14.94
C PHE A 132 -5.34 6.75 13.48
N SER A 133 -5.24 7.97 12.95
CA SER A 133 -4.76 8.21 11.60
C SER A 133 -3.32 7.72 11.40
N VAL A 134 -2.41 8.00 12.33
CA VAL A 134 -1.01 7.56 12.24
C VAL A 134 -0.91 6.04 12.29
N VAL A 135 -1.65 5.39 13.19
CA VAL A 135 -1.70 3.92 13.28
C VAL A 135 -2.23 3.34 11.97
N LEU A 136 -3.33 3.88 11.45
CA LEU A 136 -3.95 3.43 10.21
C LEU A 136 -2.99 3.55 9.01
N PHE A 137 -2.27 4.66 8.87
CA PHE A 137 -1.36 4.86 7.74
C PHE A 137 -0.07 4.06 7.87
N ILE A 138 0.46 3.87 9.07
CA ILE A 138 1.61 2.98 9.29
C ILE A 138 1.22 1.53 9.02
N PHE A 139 0.02 1.12 9.43
CA PHE A 139 -0.51 -0.19 9.13
C PHE A 139 -0.71 -0.40 7.63
N GLY A 140 -1.38 0.53 6.95
CA GLY A 140 -1.58 0.46 5.50
C GLY A 140 -0.28 0.50 4.70
N TYR A 141 0.69 1.32 5.12
CA TYR A 141 2.04 1.31 4.56
C TYR A 141 2.72 -0.06 4.73
N SER A 142 2.62 -0.65 5.92
CA SER A 142 3.20 -1.96 6.22
C SER A 142 2.56 -3.04 5.35
N TYR A 143 1.24 -3.04 5.24
CA TYR A 143 0.48 -3.94 4.37
C TYR A 143 0.94 -3.85 2.91
N ALA A 144 0.97 -2.64 2.35
CA ALA A 144 1.36 -2.42 0.96
C ALA A 144 2.82 -2.81 0.70
N THR A 145 3.71 -2.51 1.65
CA THR A 145 5.14 -2.87 1.57
C THR A 145 5.34 -4.39 1.59
N ILE A 146 4.64 -5.10 2.49
CA ILE A 146 4.68 -6.55 2.58
C ILE A 146 4.17 -7.20 1.28
N LEU A 147 3.06 -6.71 0.72
CA LEU A 147 2.56 -7.21 -0.57
C LEU A 147 3.52 -6.96 -1.72
N PHE A 148 4.05 -5.74 -1.83
CA PHE A 148 5.01 -5.40 -2.86
C PHE A 148 6.25 -6.31 -2.80
N ILE A 149 6.82 -6.49 -1.60
CA ILE A 149 7.96 -7.39 -1.38
C ILE A 149 7.57 -8.82 -1.74
N ASN A 150 6.42 -9.29 -1.26
CA ASN A 150 5.96 -10.65 -1.48
C ASN A 150 5.76 -10.98 -2.96
N CYS A 151 5.15 -10.08 -3.73
CA CYS A 151 4.70 -10.35 -5.09
C CYS A 151 5.73 -9.98 -6.16
N ASN A 152 6.46 -8.85 -6.03
CA ASN A 152 7.41 -8.43 -7.07
C ASN A 152 8.75 -9.13 -7.00
N TYR A 153 9.13 -9.61 -5.83
CA TYR A 153 10.35 -10.41 -5.67
C TYR A 153 10.06 -11.91 -5.60
N ASP A 154 8.82 -12.31 -5.91
CA ASP A 154 8.46 -13.70 -6.08
C ASP A 154 9.09 -14.27 -7.36
N LYS A 155 9.96 -15.28 -7.20
CA LYS A 155 10.58 -16.03 -8.30
C LYS A 155 10.04 -17.46 -8.39
N SER A 156 8.97 -17.78 -7.66
CA SER A 156 8.35 -19.10 -7.71
C SER A 156 7.75 -19.38 -9.09
N ASN A 157 7.83 -20.65 -9.51
CA ASN A 157 7.15 -21.10 -10.71
C ASN A 157 5.64 -21.18 -10.41
N PRO A 158 4.78 -20.53 -11.21
CA PRO A 158 3.36 -20.53 -10.92
C PRO A 158 2.74 -21.91 -11.17
N LYS A 159 1.86 -22.35 -10.26
CA LYS A 159 0.94 -23.45 -10.53
C LYS A 159 -0.18 -22.94 -11.44
N VAL A 160 -0.26 -23.50 -12.63
CA VAL A 160 -1.21 -23.07 -13.66
C VAL A 160 -2.51 -23.87 -13.56
N ASN A 161 -3.63 -23.17 -13.49
CA ASN A 161 -4.97 -23.74 -13.55
C ASN A 161 -5.72 -23.11 -14.73
N TYR A 162 -6.48 -23.92 -15.48
CA TYR A 162 -7.35 -23.44 -16.54
C TYR A 162 -8.78 -23.44 -16.01
N VAL A 163 -9.38 -22.26 -15.93
CA VAL A 163 -10.69 -22.04 -15.28
C VAL A 163 -11.64 -21.36 -16.25
N LYS A 164 -12.93 -21.60 -16.08
CA LYS A 164 -13.96 -21.02 -16.96
C LYS A 164 -14.49 -19.73 -16.38
N VAL A 165 -14.75 -18.77 -17.28
CA VAL A 165 -15.52 -17.56 -16.98
C VAL A 165 -17.00 -17.95 -16.91
N VAL A 166 -17.60 -17.83 -15.73
CA VAL A 166 -19.01 -18.16 -15.48
C VAL A 166 -19.89 -16.93 -15.73
N LYS A 167 -19.39 -15.75 -15.39
CA LYS A 167 -20.12 -14.50 -15.47
C LYS A 167 -19.17 -13.35 -15.70
N MET A 168 -19.68 -12.29 -16.32
CA MET A 168 -18.97 -11.03 -16.52
C MET A 168 -19.86 -9.88 -16.06
N SER A 169 -19.30 -8.94 -15.30
CA SER A 169 -20.00 -7.78 -14.72
C SER A 169 -19.23 -6.49 -15.01
N ILE A 170 -19.96 -5.39 -15.11
CA ILE A 170 -19.40 -4.03 -15.18
C ILE A 170 -20.10 -3.21 -14.10
N ASP A 171 -19.37 -2.78 -13.07
CA ASP A 171 -19.86 -1.77 -12.14
C ASP A 171 -19.56 -0.38 -12.71
N ARG A 172 -20.56 0.50 -12.71
CA ARG A 172 -20.47 1.89 -13.19
C ARG A 172 -20.82 2.89 -12.09
N GLY A 173 -20.26 2.68 -10.89
CA GLY A 173 -20.30 3.66 -9.80
C GLY A 173 -19.44 4.90 -10.07
N LYS A 174 -18.67 5.34 -9.07
CA LYS A 174 -17.74 6.48 -9.21
C LYS A 174 -16.59 6.20 -10.20
N HIS A 175 -16.24 4.93 -10.37
CA HIS A 175 -15.28 4.43 -11.34
C HIS A 175 -15.88 3.19 -12.02
N THR A 176 -15.41 2.87 -13.23
CA THR A 176 -15.84 1.66 -13.93
C THR A 176 -14.91 0.50 -13.60
N SER A 177 -15.42 -0.55 -12.96
CA SER A 177 -14.72 -1.83 -12.79
C SER A 177 -15.21 -2.85 -13.82
N TYR A 178 -14.34 -3.81 -14.12
CA TYR A 178 -14.59 -4.88 -15.07
C TYR A 178 -14.28 -6.18 -14.34
N ASP A 179 -15.33 -6.92 -14.00
CA ASP A 179 -15.23 -8.05 -13.08
C ASP A 179 -15.65 -9.33 -13.81
N ILE A 180 -14.96 -10.43 -13.51
CA ILE A 180 -15.27 -11.76 -14.03
C ILE A 180 -15.44 -12.73 -12.87
N GLU A 181 -16.40 -13.63 -13.00
CA GLU A 181 -16.61 -14.71 -12.04
C GLU A 181 -16.01 -15.99 -12.62
N LEU A 182 -15.13 -16.63 -11.86
CA LEU A 182 -14.39 -17.82 -12.27
C LEU A 182 -14.86 -19.06 -11.52
N THR A 183 -14.94 -20.19 -12.23
CA THR A 183 -15.20 -21.51 -11.60
C THR A 183 -14.14 -21.82 -10.55
N PRO A 184 -14.46 -22.55 -9.47
CA PRO A 184 -13.53 -22.78 -8.36
C PRO A 184 -12.25 -23.50 -8.82
N TRP A 185 -11.10 -23.14 -8.24
CA TRP A 185 -9.82 -23.77 -8.53
C TRP A 185 -8.93 -23.84 -7.30
N ASN A 186 -7.88 -24.65 -7.39
CA ASN A 186 -6.82 -24.76 -6.38
C ASN A 186 -7.36 -24.91 -4.93
N GLY A 187 -8.38 -25.75 -4.74
CA GLY A 187 -8.97 -26.04 -3.44
C GLY A 187 -10.10 -25.10 -3.00
N ARG A 188 -10.45 -24.08 -3.80
CA ARG A 188 -11.66 -23.29 -3.60
C ARG A 188 -12.91 -24.10 -3.93
N THR A 189 -13.99 -23.87 -3.18
CA THR A 189 -15.29 -24.52 -3.37
C THR A 189 -16.32 -23.60 -4.03
N GLU A 190 -16.13 -22.30 -3.93
CA GLU A 190 -17.03 -21.28 -4.44
C GLU A 190 -16.42 -20.57 -5.65
N ASN A 191 -17.29 -20.03 -6.50
CA ASN A 191 -16.86 -19.17 -7.59
C ASN A 191 -16.20 -17.91 -7.02
N GLU A 192 -15.22 -17.36 -7.72
CA GLU A 192 -14.51 -16.16 -7.28
C GLU A 192 -14.67 -15.04 -8.30
N GLU A 193 -15.07 -13.87 -7.81
CA GLU A 193 -15.10 -12.64 -8.58
C GLU A 193 -13.71 -11.99 -8.57
N VAL A 194 -13.20 -11.65 -9.76
CA VAL A 194 -11.88 -11.06 -9.94
C VAL A 194 -11.98 -9.85 -10.87
N SER A 195 -11.45 -8.72 -10.41
CA SER A 195 -11.33 -7.52 -11.23
C SER A 195 -10.19 -7.66 -12.25
N ILE A 196 -10.48 -7.34 -13.50
CA ILE A 196 -9.53 -7.39 -14.60
C ILE A 196 -9.47 -6.06 -15.35
N SER A 197 -8.44 -5.89 -16.19
CA SER A 197 -8.36 -4.70 -17.04
C SER A 197 -9.48 -4.68 -18.08
N LYS A 198 -9.98 -3.49 -18.42
CA LYS A 198 -10.92 -3.29 -19.54
C LYS A 198 -10.48 -3.98 -20.83
N LYS A 199 -9.18 -3.91 -21.13
CA LYS A 199 -8.60 -4.51 -22.34
C LYS A 199 -8.78 -6.03 -22.33
N PHE A 200 -8.51 -6.68 -21.19
CA PHE A 200 -8.67 -8.12 -21.03
C PHE A 200 -10.16 -8.51 -21.03
N TYR A 201 -11.01 -7.71 -20.37
CA TYR A 201 -12.45 -7.94 -20.35
C TYR A 201 -13.07 -7.94 -21.75
N ASN A 202 -12.71 -6.97 -22.59
CA ASN A 202 -13.23 -6.84 -23.94
C ASN A 202 -12.82 -7.98 -24.90
N THR A 203 -11.93 -8.86 -24.47
CA THR A 203 -11.42 -9.99 -25.25
C THR A 203 -11.92 -11.35 -24.74
N LEU A 204 -12.82 -11.35 -23.76
CA LEU A 204 -13.37 -12.55 -23.14
C LEU A 204 -14.88 -12.63 -23.38
N GLU A 205 -15.37 -13.87 -23.41
CA GLU A 205 -16.79 -14.21 -23.39
C GLU A 205 -17.10 -15.19 -22.26
N VAL A 206 -18.38 -15.28 -21.88
CA VAL A 206 -18.82 -16.29 -20.91
C VAL A 206 -18.56 -17.69 -21.49
N ASN A 207 -18.09 -18.60 -20.63
CA ASN A 207 -17.55 -19.93 -20.94
C ASN A 207 -16.14 -19.97 -21.53
N ASP A 208 -15.49 -18.82 -21.77
CA ASP A 208 -14.07 -18.83 -22.12
C ASP A 208 -13.22 -19.45 -21.01
N THR A 209 -12.13 -20.09 -21.43
CA THR A 209 -11.14 -20.64 -20.51
C THR A 209 -9.98 -19.67 -20.36
N VAL A 210 -9.77 -19.19 -19.14
CA VAL A 210 -8.64 -18.32 -18.80
C VAL A 210 -7.58 -19.10 -18.03
N ARG A 211 -6.35 -18.60 -18.09
CA ARG A 211 -5.21 -19.15 -17.37
C ARG A 211 -5.06 -18.42 -16.05
N VAL A 212 -5.23 -19.12 -14.93
CA VAL A 212 -4.89 -18.62 -13.60
C VAL A 212 -3.54 -19.14 -13.18
N GLU A 213 -2.61 -18.23 -12.90
CA GLU A 213 -1.29 -18.52 -12.39
C GLU A 213 -1.27 -18.25 -10.89
N ASN A 214 -1.17 -19.32 -10.09
CA ASN A 214 -1.04 -19.24 -8.63
C ASN A 214 0.43 -19.25 -8.24
N TYR A 215 0.83 -18.27 -7.44
CA TYR A 215 2.20 -18.07 -6.98
C TYR A 215 2.28 -18.26 -5.46
N GLN A 216 3.44 -18.74 -4.99
CA GLN A 216 3.64 -19.01 -3.57
C GLN A 216 3.84 -17.71 -2.75
N GLY A 217 4.37 -16.66 -3.37
CA GLY A 217 4.82 -15.46 -2.68
C GLY A 217 6.18 -15.63 -2.00
N LEU A 218 7.03 -14.60 -2.05
CA LEU A 218 8.33 -14.63 -1.37
C LEU A 218 8.20 -14.88 0.15
N LEU A 219 7.14 -14.37 0.76
CA LEU A 219 6.84 -14.50 2.19
C LEU A 219 5.83 -15.63 2.47
N ASN A 220 5.67 -16.56 1.52
CA ASN A 220 4.64 -17.59 1.52
C ASN A 220 3.20 -17.05 1.52
N ILE A 221 2.99 -15.79 1.13
CA ILE A 221 1.65 -15.21 0.98
C ILE A 221 1.20 -15.51 -0.46
N GLU A 222 0.33 -16.50 -0.60
CA GLU A 222 -0.12 -16.95 -1.91
C GLU A 222 -0.93 -15.86 -2.62
N TRP A 223 -0.68 -15.71 -3.92
CA TRP A 223 -1.32 -14.70 -4.75
C TRP A 223 -1.48 -15.23 -6.16
N PHE A 224 -2.33 -14.61 -6.98
CA PHE A 224 -2.59 -15.11 -8.32
C PHE A 224 -2.75 -14.00 -9.36
N LYS A 225 -2.55 -14.38 -10.62
CA LYS A 225 -2.80 -13.55 -11.80
C LYS A 225 -3.68 -14.30 -12.79
N VAL A 226 -4.64 -13.59 -13.35
CA VAL A 226 -5.47 -14.08 -14.47
C VAL A 226 -4.87 -13.57 -15.77
N LYS A 227 -4.65 -14.47 -16.72
CA LYS A 227 -4.10 -14.18 -18.05
C LYS A 227 -4.91 -14.89 -19.14
N HIS A 228 -4.71 -14.44 -20.38
CA HIS A 228 -5.09 -15.22 -21.54
C HIS A 228 -4.41 -16.59 -21.53
N LYS A 229 -5.09 -17.56 -22.13
CA LYS A 229 -4.52 -18.86 -22.48
C LYS A 229 -3.34 -18.68 -23.43
#